data_AF-A0A9D8XTJ5-F1
#
_entry.id   AF-A0A9D8XTJ5-F1
#
_cell.length_a   1.000
_cell.length_b   1.000
_cell.length_c   1.000
_cell.angle_alpha   90.00
_cell.angle_beta   90.00
_cell.angle_gamma   90.00
#
_symmetry.space_group_name_H-M   'P 1'
#
loop_
_entity.id
_entity.type
_entity.pdbx_description
1 polymer ?
#
loop_
_entity_poly.entity_id
_entity_poly.type
_entity_poly.pdbx_seq_one_letter_code
_entity_poly.pdbx_strand_id
1 'polypeptide(L)'
;MLQEYIEVPLSFPSEGKPWVLDPEKLDRGAIATEISTDTYLISWRWLVDDPIDVCFNIYVDGEKLNPSPLRKTNVSYRKEGIEKIEIEAISDGQAFERSEAIFLKNAHLEIPLNRPASGSNESGDYEYIPGDCMAADVDGDGQYEIVMKWDPDNQQDNSIGGYTGNVLIDAYELDGQHLWRIDLGKNIRAGAHYTQLMVYDLDGDGKAEVACKTAPGTIDGKGNYVLMNNDDPQADYRKTYNNKDGIIITGPEYLTVFSGLSGEALATTAYQPARNYISNWGDSYGNRSERYLACVAYLNGQTPSLVMCRGYYTSSFLWAVDFDGKELKTRWLHESKKAGVGAYGEGAHGLSVAEVDGDGYDEIVYGACCIDHDGSLIYRTGLGHGDAMHVGDLNPDRPGLEVMMVHEETDAAYGIEMRDALTGEVIAGTFAGTDVGRGVCADINKDYR
;
A
#
# COMPACT_ATOMS: atom_id res chain seq x y z
N MET A 1 30.70 -11.69 34.79
CA MET A 1 29.51 -12.56 34.83
C MET A 1 29.11 -12.80 33.39
N LEU A 2 28.77 -14.05 33.05
CA LEU A 2 28.40 -14.49 31.70
C LEU A 2 27.28 -13.57 31.17
N GLN A 3 27.48 -13.03 29.96
CA GLN A 3 26.62 -12.04 29.33
C GLN A 3 25.17 -12.54 29.27
N GLU A 4 24.23 -11.79 29.84
CA GLU A 4 22.79 -12.02 29.72
C GLU A 4 22.30 -11.54 28.33
N TYR A 5 22.75 -12.18 27.25
CA TYR A 5 22.05 -12.06 25.98
C TYR A 5 21.29 -13.35 25.70
N ILE A 6 20.03 -13.19 25.33
CA ILE A 6 19.17 -14.30 24.93
C ILE A 6 19.06 -14.27 23.42
N GLU A 7 19.32 -15.40 22.80
CA GLU A 7 19.06 -15.61 21.38
C GLU A 7 17.58 -15.92 21.18
N VAL A 8 16.92 -15.22 20.25
CA VAL A 8 15.55 -15.55 19.83
C VAL A 8 15.65 -16.35 18.53
N PRO A 9 15.18 -17.60 18.47
CA PRO A 9 15.29 -18.43 17.28
C PRO A 9 14.36 -17.94 16.16
N LEU A 10 14.84 -18.01 14.92
CA LEU A 10 14.04 -17.84 13.70
C LEU A 10 13.53 -19.22 13.24
N SER A 11 12.27 -19.29 12.81
CA SER A 11 11.75 -20.39 12.00
C SER A 11 11.68 -19.92 10.55
N PHE A 12 12.54 -20.47 9.69
CA PHE A 12 12.46 -20.24 8.24
C PHE A 12 11.41 -21.18 7.63
N PRO A 13 10.54 -20.69 6.73
CA PRO A 13 9.87 -21.57 5.79
C PRO A 13 10.93 -22.27 4.93
N SER A 14 10.68 -23.55 4.63
CA SER A 14 11.57 -24.47 3.94
C SER A 14 12.12 -23.96 2.60
N GLU A 15 13.29 -24.47 2.22
CA GLU A 15 13.93 -24.33 0.90
C GLU A 15 12.92 -24.39 -0.26
N GLY A 16 12.62 -23.21 -0.80
CA GLY A 16 11.88 -22.96 -2.03
C GLY A 16 12.51 -21.75 -2.69
N LYS A 17 12.61 -21.76 -4.02
CA LYS A 17 13.32 -20.73 -4.79
C LYS A 17 12.81 -19.34 -4.40
N PRO A 18 13.69 -18.32 -4.21
CA PRO A 18 13.21 -16.96 -4.08
C PRO A 18 12.56 -16.56 -5.41
N TRP A 19 11.24 -16.40 -5.40
CA TRP A 19 10.55 -15.60 -6.39
C TRP A 19 10.55 -14.18 -5.86
N VAL A 20 11.64 -13.45 -6.09
CA VAL A 20 11.60 -11.98 -6.06
C VAL A 20 12.32 -11.50 -7.31
N LEU A 21 11.60 -10.71 -8.08
CA LEU A 21 12.07 -10.08 -9.31
C LEU A 21 12.42 -8.65 -8.92
N ASP A 22 13.72 -8.37 -8.92
CA ASP A 22 14.37 -7.09 -8.54
C ASP A 22 13.83 -6.45 -7.24
N PRO A 23 14.24 -6.94 -6.05
CA PRO A 23 13.85 -6.35 -4.77
C PRO A 23 14.46 -4.95 -4.58
N GLU A 24 13.76 -4.09 -3.83
CA GLU A 24 14.33 -2.84 -3.32
C GLU A 24 15.67 -3.10 -2.60
N LYS A 25 16.65 -2.24 -2.85
CA LYS A 25 18.00 -2.37 -2.28
C LYS A 25 18.04 -1.76 -0.88
N LEU A 26 17.54 -2.51 0.09
CA LEU A 26 17.45 -2.04 1.46
C LEU A 26 18.79 -2.09 2.21
N ASP A 27 18.98 -1.12 3.09
CA ASP A 27 20.02 -1.15 4.10
C ASP A 27 19.70 -2.18 5.20
N ARG A 28 20.63 -2.34 6.15
CA ARG A 28 20.47 -3.30 7.24
C ARG A 28 19.34 -2.97 8.21
N GLY A 29 18.74 -1.78 8.15
CA GLY A 29 17.61 -1.36 8.99
C GLY A 29 17.86 -1.59 10.49
N ALA A 30 19.09 -1.37 10.94
CA ALA A 30 19.49 -1.71 12.29
C ALA A 30 18.81 -0.76 13.30
N ILE A 31 18.18 -1.34 14.32
CA ILE A 31 17.54 -0.57 15.40
C ILE A 31 17.93 -1.13 16.77
N ALA A 32 17.99 -0.26 17.76
CA ALA A 32 18.19 -0.59 19.17
C ALA A 32 17.01 -0.03 19.98
N THR A 33 16.06 -0.90 20.30
CA THR A 33 14.83 -0.56 21.03
C THR A 33 15.05 -0.64 22.52
N GLU A 34 14.90 0.47 23.24
CA GLU A 34 14.98 0.49 24.70
C GLU A 34 13.74 -0.19 25.31
N ILE A 35 13.95 -1.34 25.95
CA ILE A 35 12.89 -2.09 26.67
C ILE A 35 12.83 -1.66 28.14
N SER A 36 13.99 -1.33 28.71
CA SER A 36 14.16 -0.69 30.01
C SER A 36 15.41 0.17 30.00
N THR A 37 15.62 0.99 31.04
CA THR A 37 16.74 1.95 31.16
C THR A 37 18.14 1.37 30.94
N ASP A 38 18.29 0.07 31.05
CA ASP A 38 19.55 -0.66 30.90
C ASP A 38 19.47 -1.80 29.87
N THR A 39 18.34 -2.01 29.18
CA THR A 39 18.12 -3.18 28.33
C THR A 39 17.59 -2.78 26.96
N TYR A 40 18.28 -3.23 25.92
CA TYR A 40 17.94 -2.97 24.52
C TYR A 40 17.59 -4.28 23.78
N LEU A 41 16.56 -4.24 22.95
CA LEU A 41 16.35 -5.21 21.87
C LEU A 41 16.98 -4.63 20.60
N ILE A 42 18.07 -5.26 20.16
CA ILE A 42 18.79 -4.89 18.94
C ILE A 42 18.30 -5.81 17.83
N SER A 43 17.87 -5.27 16.70
CA SER A 43 17.43 -6.05 15.55
C SER A 43 17.83 -5.40 14.23
N TRP A 44 17.90 -6.21 13.17
CA TRP A 44 18.27 -5.78 11.82
C TRP A 44 17.62 -6.67 10.75
N ARG A 45 17.75 -6.30 9.48
CA ARG A 45 17.22 -7.07 8.36
C ARG A 45 18.14 -8.24 7.97
N TRP A 46 17.53 -9.38 7.66
CA TRP A 46 18.13 -10.40 6.78
C TRP A 46 17.66 -10.04 5.37
N LEU A 47 18.59 -9.68 4.49
CA LEU A 47 18.28 -9.20 3.16
C LEU A 47 18.14 -10.36 2.17
N VAL A 48 17.31 -10.18 1.16
CA VAL A 48 17.04 -11.21 0.14
C VAL A 48 18.28 -11.53 -0.72
N ASP A 49 19.18 -10.56 -0.87
CA ASP A 49 20.45 -10.67 -1.59
C ASP A 49 21.64 -11.03 -0.69
N ASP A 50 21.41 -11.27 0.61
CA ASP A 50 22.46 -11.74 1.50
C ASP A 50 23.02 -13.10 1.02
N PRO A 51 24.34 -13.31 1.11
CA PRO A 51 24.92 -14.64 0.92
C PRO A 51 24.28 -15.67 1.84
N ILE A 52 24.11 -16.91 1.35
CA ILE A 52 23.47 -17.99 2.13
C ILE A 52 24.18 -18.28 3.46
N ASP A 53 25.49 -18.02 3.52
CA ASP A 53 26.34 -18.23 4.68
C ASP A 53 26.47 -16.98 5.58
N VAL A 54 25.70 -15.91 5.31
CA VAL A 54 25.77 -14.65 6.06
C VAL A 54 25.65 -14.89 7.56
N CYS A 55 26.47 -14.17 8.31
CA CYS A 55 26.46 -14.13 9.75
C CYS A 55 26.83 -12.72 10.24
N PHE A 56 26.56 -12.43 11.51
CA PHE A 56 26.62 -11.07 12.02
C PHE A 56 27.48 -10.94 13.27
N ASN A 57 28.29 -9.88 13.32
CA ASN A 57 28.87 -9.37 14.56
C ASN A 57 28.12 -8.12 15.01
N ILE A 58 28.08 -7.91 16.33
CA ILE A 58 27.51 -6.74 16.95
C ILE A 58 28.64 -6.02 17.69
N TYR A 59 28.76 -4.71 17.49
CA TYR A 59 29.69 -3.88 18.22
C TYR A 59 28.91 -2.88 19.07
N VAL A 60 29.30 -2.74 20.33
CA VAL A 60 28.73 -1.79 21.27
C VAL A 60 29.84 -0.87 21.75
N ASP A 61 29.74 0.42 21.44
CA ASP A 61 30.78 1.42 21.72
C ASP A 61 32.16 0.99 21.19
N GLY A 62 32.19 0.33 20.02
CA GLY A 62 33.39 -0.19 19.36
C GLY A 62 33.87 -1.57 19.84
N GLU A 63 33.32 -2.09 20.95
CA GLU A 63 33.68 -3.40 21.47
C GLU A 63 32.78 -4.49 20.89
N LYS A 64 33.38 -5.57 20.38
CA LYS A 64 32.63 -6.71 19.83
C LYS A 64 31.89 -7.44 20.95
N LEU A 65 30.58 -7.59 20.79
CA LEU A 65 29.69 -8.17 21.79
C LEU A 65 29.71 -9.71 21.78
N ASN A 66 29.55 -10.32 20.61
CA ASN A 66 29.37 -11.76 20.44
C ASN A 66 30.73 -12.48 20.22
N PRO A 67 31.02 -13.59 20.94
CA PRO A 67 32.30 -14.30 20.79
C PRO A 67 32.46 -15.01 19.44
N SER A 68 31.35 -15.39 18.80
CA SER A 68 31.28 -16.00 17.46
C SER A 68 30.17 -15.34 16.64
N PRO A 69 30.32 -15.21 15.31
CA PRO A 69 29.28 -14.63 14.44
C PRO A 69 27.90 -15.30 14.61
N LEU A 70 26.84 -14.50 14.57
CA LEU A 70 25.46 -14.91 14.80
C LEU A 70 24.75 -15.22 13.48
N ARG A 71 23.95 -16.29 13.41
CA ARG A 71 23.02 -16.58 12.28
C ARG A 71 21.57 -16.32 12.69
N LYS A 72 21.31 -15.09 13.09
CA LYS A 72 20.02 -14.54 13.53
C LYS A 72 20.10 -13.03 13.42
N THR A 73 18.96 -12.36 13.51
CA THR A 73 18.86 -10.92 13.27
C THR A 73 18.36 -10.11 14.46
N ASN A 74 18.46 -10.67 15.66
CA ASN A 74 18.18 -9.94 16.88
C ASN A 74 18.99 -10.43 18.10
N VAL A 75 19.08 -9.56 19.10
CA VAL A 75 19.64 -9.88 20.42
C VAL A 75 19.07 -8.94 21.48
N SER A 76 18.87 -9.45 22.70
CA SER A 76 18.68 -8.58 23.86
C SER A 76 20.01 -8.32 24.56
N TYR A 77 20.30 -7.08 24.90
CA TYR A 77 21.55 -6.68 25.54
C TYR A 77 21.33 -5.72 26.70
N ARG A 78 21.91 -6.02 27.87
CA ARG A 78 21.81 -5.22 29.08
C ARG A 78 23.10 -4.45 29.35
N LYS A 79 23.08 -3.12 29.20
CA LYS A 79 24.15 -2.18 29.58
C LYS A 79 23.59 -0.74 29.61
N GLU A 80 23.95 0.02 30.64
CA GLU A 80 23.64 1.45 30.70
C GLU A 80 24.65 2.29 29.90
N GLY A 81 24.22 3.44 29.41
CA GLY A 81 25.10 4.44 28.82
C GLY A 81 25.74 4.00 27.50
N ILE A 82 25.02 3.21 26.70
CA ILE A 82 25.43 2.88 25.34
C ILE A 82 25.25 4.12 24.46
N GLU A 83 26.29 4.46 23.70
CA GLU A 83 26.25 5.58 22.75
C GLU A 83 26.12 5.08 21.31
N LYS A 84 26.71 3.92 21.01
CA LYS A 84 26.76 3.39 19.65
C LYS A 84 26.54 1.88 19.59
N ILE A 85 25.71 1.44 18.66
CA ILE A 85 25.58 0.03 18.28
C ILE A 85 25.76 -0.09 16.77
N GLU A 86 26.57 -1.05 16.34
CA GLU A 86 26.80 -1.34 14.93
C GLU A 86 26.63 -2.83 14.65
N ILE A 87 26.03 -3.14 13.50
CA ILE A 87 25.88 -4.50 12.97
C ILE A 87 26.87 -4.66 11.82
N GLU A 88 27.66 -5.73 11.84
CA GLU A 88 28.63 -6.07 10.80
C GLU A 88 28.25 -7.40 10.16
N ALA A 89 27.92 -7.38 8.87
CA ALA A 89 27.58 -8.56 8.08
C ALA A 89 28.84 -9.21 7.50
N ILE A 90 28.90 -10.55 7.57
CA ILE A 90 30.08 -11.36 7.27
C ILE A 90 29.70 -12.55 6.41
N SER A 91 30.45 -12.79 5.35
CA SER A 91 30.38 -13.99 4.50
C SER A 91 31.80 -14.43 4.16
N ASP A 92 32.03 -15.74 4.06
CA ASP A 92 33.38 -16.34 3.86
C ASP A 92 34.46 -15.78 4.82
N GLY A 93 34.05 -15.50 6.06
CA GLY A 93 34.91 -14.94 7.11
C GLY A 93 35.35 -13.47 6.90
N GLN A 94 34.80 -12.77 5.92
CA GLN A 94 35.10 -11.36 5.62
C GLN A 94 33.88 -10.47 5.86
N ALA A 95 34.10 -9.34 6.53
CA ALA A 95 33.06 -8.32 6.68
C ALA A 95 32.84 -7.61 5.33
N PHE A 96 31.59 -7.48 4.90
CA PHE A 96 31.23 -6.81 3.65
C PHE A 96 30.30 -5.60 3.84
N GLU A 97 29.65 -5.49 5.01
CA GLU A 97 28.79 -4.35 5.35
C GLU A 97 28.90 -4.05 6.85
N ARG A 98 28.77 -2.77 7.22
CA ARG A 98 28.64 -2.32 8.60
C ARG A 98 27.65 -1.17 8.70
N SER A 99 26.68 -1.29 9.58
CA SER A 99 25.54 -0.38 9.67
C SER A 99 25.30 0.02 11.12
N GLU A 100 25.05 1.30 11.35
CA GLU A 100 24.79 1.85 12.67
C GLU A 100 23.31 1.72 13.02
N ALA A 101 23.01 1.37 14.27
CA ALA A 101 21.64 1.18 14.73
C ALA A 101 20.99 2.50 15.17
N ILE A 102 19.75 2.74 14.76
CA ILE A 102 18.92 3.84 15.25
C ILE A 102 18.39 3.47 16.65
N PHE A 103 18.54 4.38 17.62
CA PHE A 103 18.05 4.16 18.99
C PHE A 103 16.59 4.58 19.16
N LEU A 104 15.75 3.66 19.63
CA LEU A 104 14.33 3.90 19.94
C LEU A 104 14.12 3.94 21.45
N LYS A 105 14.29 5.12 22.06
CA LYS A 105 14.26 5.32 23.53
C LYS A 105 12.91 5.01 24.20
N ASN A 106 11.82 5.13 23.46
CA ASN A 106 10.46 4.91 23.95
C ASN A 106 9.73 3.82 23.14
N ALA A 107 10.49 2.88 22.58
CA ALA A 107 10.01 1.87 21.64
C ALA A 107 9.28 2.43 20.40
N HIS A 108 9.57 3.68 20.03
CA HIS A 108 9.12 4.31 18.80
C HIS A 108 10.17 5.33 18.32
N LEU A 109 10.08 5.67 17.04
CA LEU A 109 10.76 6.80 16.42
C LEU A 109 9.76 7.95 16.29
N GLU A 110 10.13 9.15 16.74
CA GLU A 110 9.31 10.34 16.53
C GLU A 110 9.77 11.03 15.22
N ILE A 111 8.87 11.16 14.26
CA ILE A 111 9.10 11.90 13.01
C ILE A 111 8.34 13.23 13.10
N PRO A 112 9.03 14.38 13.25
CA PRO A 112 8.39 15.68 13.23
C PRO A 112 7.69 15.97 11.90
N LEU A 113 6.40 16.29 11.95
CA LEU A 113 5.59 16.57 10.77
C LEU A 113 5.43 18.08 10.53
N ASN A 114 5.53 18.51 9.27
CA ASN A 114 5.23 19.88 8.85
C ASN A 114 3.71 20.07 8.64
N ARG A 115 2.94 20.07 9.73
CA ARG A 115 1.47 20.14 9.66
C ARG A 115 0.99 21.32 8.80
N PRO A 116 0.18 21.08 7.75
CA PRO A 116 -0.38 22.16 6.94
C PRO A 116 -1.27 23.10 7.77
N ALA A 117 -1.36 24.36 7.33
CA ALA A 117 -2.25 25.33 7.95
C ALA A 117 -3.72 24.95 7.75
N SER A 118 -4.55 25.25 8.75
CA SER A 118 -6.01 25.15 8.67
C SER A 118 -6.56 25.98 7.50
N GLY A 119 -7.72 25.59 6.99
CA GLY A 119 -8.39 26.27 5.89
C GLY A 119 -9.87 26.49 6.16
N SER A 120 -10.56 27.09 5.18
CA SER A 120 -12.01 27.25 5.20
C SER A 120 -12.60 27.13 3.80
N ASN A 121 -13.81 26.59 3.73
CA ASN A 121 -14.58 26.47 2.50
C ASN A 121 -16.07 26.70 2.81
N GLU A 122 -16.93 26.44 1.83
CA GLU A 122 -18.38 26.64 1.93
C GLU A 122 -19.06 25.72 2.98
N SER A 123 -18.37 24.68 3.45
CA SER A 123 -18.82 23.80 4.53
C SER A 123 -18.25 24.16 5.91
N GLY A 124 -17.40 25.19 6.00
CA GLY A 124 -16.85 25.71 7.26
C GLY A 124 -15.33 25.68 7.32
N ASP A 125 -14.80 25.97 8.50
CA ASP A 125 -13.38 25.86 8.81
C ASP A 125 -13.00 24.38 8.97
N TYR A 126 -11.75 24.04 8.62
CA TYR A 126 -11.20 22.68 8.75
C TYR A 126 -9.72 22.71 9.11
N GLU A 127 -9.26 21.66 9.78
CA GLU A 127 -7.85 21.42 10.11
C GLU A 127 -7.34 20.16 9.41
N TYR A 128 -6.01 20.00 9.34
CA TYR A 128 -5.40 18.81 8.75
C TYR A 128 -4.97 17.81 9.80
N ILE A 129 -5.37 16.56 9.58
CA ILE A 129 -4.96 15.39 10.36
C ILE A 129 -4.03 14.50 9.51
N PRO A 130 -3.00 13.87 10.10
CA PRO A 130 -2.25 12.83 9.42
C PRO A 130 -3.20 11.69 9.02
N GLY A 131 -3.17 11.32 7.75
CA GLY A 131 -3.97 10.23 7.18
C GLY A 131 -3.11 9.02 6.86
N ASP A 132 -3.53 8.27 5.83
CA ASP A 132 -2.82 7.07 5.37
C ASP A 132 -1.39 7.39 4.91
N CYS A 133 -0.46 6.47 5.11
CA CYS A 133 0.92 6.58 4.63
C CYS A 133 1.39 5.29 3.97
N MET A 134 2.42 5.43 3.14
CA MET A 134 3.23 4.34 2.59
C MET A 134 4.70 4.61 2.91
N ALA A 135 5.51 3.56 2.87
CA ALA A 135 6.95 3.65 3.05
C ALA A 135 7.64 3.04 1.82
N ALA A 136 8.61 3.75 1.26
CA ALA A 136 9.41 3.31 0.13
C ALA A 136 10.69 4.15 0.07
N ASP A 137 11.73 3.62 -0.58
CA ASP A 137 13.01 4.30 -0.75
C ASP A 137 12.90 5.23 -1.95
N VAL A 138 12.76 6.53 -1.73
CA VAL A 138 12.53 7.50 -2.80
C VAL A 138 13.82 8.12 -3.34
N ASP A 139 14.95 7.89 -2.69
CA ASP A 139 16.23 8.52 -3.04
C ASP A 139 17.36 7.52 -3.40
N GLY A 140 17.12 6.23 -3.17
CA GLY A 140 17.95 5.09 -3.51
C GLY A 140 19.06 4.80 -2.50
N ASP A 141 18.94 5.25 -1.25
CA ASP A 141 19.94 5.04 -0.21
C ASP A 141 19.74 3.76 0.63
N GLY A 142 18.61 3.06 0.43
CA GLY A 142 18.23 1.83 1.11
C GLY A 142 17.47 2.01 2.43
N GLN A 143 17.21 3.25 2.84
CA GLN A 143 16.26 3.59 3.89
C GLN A 143 14.89 3.88 3.26
N TYR A 144 13.84 3.75 4.07
CA TYR A 144 12.50 4.14 3.63
C TYR A 144 12.16 5.54 4.11
N GLU A 145 11.61 6.32 3.20
CA GLU A 145 10.92 7.57 3.52
C GLU A 145 9.44 7.28 3.79
N ILE A 146 8.78 8.18 4.51
CA ILE A 146 7.35 8.13 4.75
C ILE A 146 6.66 9.09 3.80
N VAL A 147 5.90 8.54 2.84
CA VAL A 147 5.00 9.31 1.99
C VAL A 147 3.60 9.28 2.61
N MET A 148 3.13 10.43 3.06
CA MET A 148 1.95 10.56 3.90
C MET A 148 0.91 11.47 3.26
N LYS A 149 -0.34 11.00 3.28
CA LYS A 149 -1.51 11.82 2.95
C LYS A 149 -1.94 12.62 4.16
N TRP A 150 -2.20 13.91 3.98
CA TRP A 150 -2.96 14.73 4.91
C TRP A 150 -4.41 14.80 4.46
N ASP A 151 -5.30 14.42 5.36
CA ASP A 151 -6.72 14.60 5.16
C ASP A 151 -7.21 15.82 5.95
N PRO A 152 -8.05 16.67 5.35
CA PRO A 152 -8.78 17.66 6.12
C PRO A 152 -9.82 16.93 7.00
N ASP A 153 -10.04 17.41 8.21
CA ASP A 153 -11.01 16.83 9.16
C ASP A 153 -12.47 16.90 8.69
N ASN A 154 -12.75 17.69 7.63
CA ASN A 154 -14.02 17.75 6.92
C ASN A 154 -14.14 16.80 5.72
N GLN A 155 -13.20 15.84 5.56
CA GLN A 155 -13.28 14.78 4.55
C GLN A 155 -14.61 14.01 4.61
N GLN A 156 -15.05 13.43 3.50
CA GLN A 156 -16.39 12.86 3.37
C GLN A 156 -16.37 11.43 2.81
N ASP A 157 -17.23 10.57 3.36
CA ASP A 157 -17.66 9.37 2.62
C ASP A 157 -18.46 9.79 1.36
N ASN A 158 -18.44 8.93 0.35
CA ASN A 158 -19.14 9.13 -0.92
C ASN A 158 -20.67 9.28 -0.76
N SER A 159 -21.25 8.74 0.30
CA SER A 159 -22.67 8.92 0.62
C SER A 159 -22.99 10.31 1.17
N ILE A 160 -22.00 11.10 1.59
CA ILE A 160 -22.20 12.39 2.28
C ILE A 160 -21.81 13.55 1.37
N GLY A 161 -22.64 14.61 1.35
CA GLY A 161 -22.35 15.87 0.68
C GLY A 161 -21.53 16.83 1.56
N GLY A 162 -20.89 17.82 0.95
CA GLY A 162 -20.05 18.79 1.64
C GLY A 162 -18.76 19.05 0.87
N TYR A 163 -18.29 20.30 0.92
CA TYR A 163 -16.99 20.69 0.39
C TYR A 163 -15.91 20.20 1.35
N THR A 164 -14.85 19.62 0.80
CA THR A 164 -13.68 19.20 1.58
C THR A 164 -12.55 20.20 1.39
N GLY A 165 -11.62 20.25 2.34
CA GLY A 165 -10.28 20.78 2.07
C GLY A 165 -9.59 20.00 0.95
N ASN A 166 -8.46 20.51 0.47
CA ASN A 166 -7.64 19.78 -0.48
C ASN A 166 -7.01 18.57 0.20
N VAL A 167 -6.74 17.51 -0.56
CA VAL A 167 -5.85 16.43 -0.09
C VAL A 167 -4.41 16.87 -0.36
N LEU A 168 -3.53 16.73 0.64
CA LEU A 168 -2.10 17.02 0.49
C LEU A 168 -1.31 15.73 0.66
N ILE A 169 -0.17 15.61 -0.03
CA ILE A 169 0.74 14.47 0.11
C ILE A 169 2.12 15.04 0.40
N ASP A 170 2.77 14.55 1.44
CA ASP A 170 4.15 14.90 1.79
C ASP A 170 5.04 13.66 1.74
N ALA A 171 6.35 13.87 1.55
CA ALA A 171 7.37 12.88 1.86
C ALA A 171 8.30 13.38 2.97
N TYR A 172 8.70 12.47 3.86
CA TYR A 172 9.60 12.74 4.97
C TYR A 172 10.66 11.65 5.10
N GLU A 173 11.89 12.07 5.35
CA GLU A 173 12.93 11.20 5.91
C GLU A 173 12.55 10.73 7.32
N LEU A 174 13.17 9.64 7.79
CA LEU A 174 12.98 9.13 9.15
C LEU A 174 13.46 10.10 10.24
N ASP A 175 14.34 11.06 9.90
CA ASP A 175 14.79 12.11 10.81
C ASP A 175 13.83 13.32 10.89
N GLY A 176 12.75 13.32 10.08
CA GLY A 176 11.78 14.39 10.00
C GLY A 176 12.07 15.48 8.98
N GLN A 177 13.13 15.35 8.17
CA GLN A 177 13.34 16.23 7.04
C GLN A 177 12.16 16.13 6.07
N HIS A 178 11.43 17.23 5.92
CA HIS A 178 10.34 17.37 4.95
C HIS A 178 10.92 17.57 3.55
N LEU A 179 10.67 16.65 2.62
CA LEU A 179 11.22 16.68 1.27
C LEU A 179 10.41 17.59 0.34
N TRP A 180 9.09 17.36 0.27
CA TRP A 180 8.18 18.10 -0.61
C TRP A 180 6.72 17.94 -0.19
N ARG A 181 5.85 18.75 -0.81
CA ARG A 181 4.39 18.66 -0.69
C ARG A 181 3.72 18.74 -2.07
N ILE A 182 2.86 17.79 -2.38
CA ILE A 182 1.89 17.84 -3.49
C ILE A 182 0.54 18.31 -2.92
N ASP A 183 -0.11 19.25 -3.60
CA ASP A 183 -1.49 19.66 -3.32
C ASP A 183 -2.40 19.14 -4.44
N LEU A 184 -3.27 18.17 -4.16
CA LEU A 184 -4.16 17.59 -5.17
C LEU A 184 -5.23 18.57 -5.68
N GLY A 185 -5.42 19.69 -4.98
CA GLY A 185 -6.31 20.76 -5.39
C GLY A 185 -7.79 20.43 -5.21
N LYS A 186 -8.62 21.45 -5.44
CA LYS A 186 -10.06 21.41 -5.17
C LYS A 186 -10.86 20.37 -5.98
N ASN A 187 -10.31 19.88 -7.09
CA ASN A 187 -10.99 18.96 -7.99
C ASN A 187 -10.77 17.49 -7.64
N ILE A 188 -10.01 17.22 -6.57
CA ILE A 188 -9.91 15.93 -5.90
C ILE A 188 -10.56 16.05 -4.52
N ARG A 189 -11.62 15.28 -4.28
CA ARG A 189 -12.36 15.31 -3.02
C ARG A 189 -11.62 14.50 -1.95
N ALA A 190 -11.62 14.96 -0.71
CA ALA A 190 -11.02 14.21 0.39
C ALA A 190 -11.98 13.16 0.97
N GLY A 191 -11.44 11.99 1.28
CA GLY A 191 -12.17 10.86 1.84
C GLY A 191 -11.50 9.52 1.49
N ALA A 192 -11.82 8.48 2.26
CA ALA A 192 -11.19 7.17 2.17
C ALA A 192 -11.24 6.54 0.76
N HIS A 193 -12.29 6.82 -0.01
CA HIS A 193 -12.52 6.16 -1.30
C HIS A 193 -12.06 6.96 -2.53
N TYR A 194 -11.44 8.14 -2.33
CA TYR A 194 -10.98 9.00 -3.44
C TYR A 194 -9.52 8.73 -3.78
N THR A 195 -8.59 9.42 -3.12
CA THR A 195 -7.15 9.29 -3.40
C THR A 195 -6.63 7.96 -2.85
N GLN A 196 -6.32 7.06 -3.78
CA GLN A 196 -5.56 5.84 -3.53
C GLN A 196 -4.12 6.14 -3.91
N LEU A 197 -3.27 6.27 -2.89
CA LEU A 197 -1.86 6.61 -3.02
C LEU A 197 -1.06 5.33 -3.24
N MET A 198 -0.25 5.26 -4.30
CA MET A 198 0.72 4.19 -4.52
C MET A 198 2.13 4.77 -4.48
N VAL A 199 3.04 4.09 -3.81
CA VAL A 199 4.45 4.47 -3.72
C VAL A 199 5.29 3.23 -3.97
N TYR A 200 6.05 3.24 -5.07
CA TYR A 200 6.79 2.07 -5.54
C TYR A 200 7.80 2.49 -6.61
N ASP A 201 8.92 1.76 -6.74
CA ASP A 201 9.84 1.89 -7.87
C ASP A 201 9.21 1.23 -9.10
N LEU A 202 8.50 2.01 -9.91
CA LEU A 202 7.68 1.50 -11.00
C LEU A 202 8.51 1.21 -12.26
N ASP A 203 9.65 1.88 -12.44
CA ASP A 203 10.49 1.74 -13.63
C ASP A 203 11.78 0.92 -13.40
N GLY A 204 12.08 0.59 -12.15
CA GLY A 204 13.22 -0.22 -11.72
C GLY A 204 14.53 0.55 -11.65
N ASP A 205 14.52 1.87 -11.47
CA ASP A 205 15.74 2.68 -11.36
C ASP A 205 16.38 2.65 -9.97
N GLY A 206 15.72 2.00 -9.00
CA GLY A 206 16.11 1.90 -7.59
C GLY A 206 15.55 3.01 -6.71
N LYS A 207 14.60 3.81 -7.19
CA LYS A 207 13.93 4.86 -6.43
C LYS A 207 12.43 4.79 -6.65
N ALA A 208 11.68 4.91 -5.57
CA ALA A 208 10.24 4.88 -5.65
C ALA A 208 9.65 6.16 -6.26
N GLU A 209 8.65 5.99 -7.12
CA GLU A 209 7.73 7.04 -7.53
C GLU A 209 6.49 7.07 -6.63
N VAL A 210 5.76 8.18 -6.74
CA VAL A 210 4.43 8.33 -6.17
C VAL A 210 3.41 8.41 -7.30
N ALA A 211 2.37 7.57 -7.28
CA ALA A 211 1.33 7.56 -8.29
C ALA A 211 -0.07 7.69 -7.67
N CYS A 212 -0.88 8.59 -8.22
CA CYS A 212 -2.29 8.72 -7.84
C CYS A 212 -3.12 9.44 -8.89
N LYS A 213 -4.45 9.43 -8.69
CA LYS A 213 -5.40 10.19 -9.51
C LYS A 213 -5.27 11.69 -9.22
N THR A 214 -5.17 12.50 -10.27
CA THR A 214 -5.05 13.96 -10.20
C THR A 214 -6.08 14.65 -11.10
N ALA A 215 -6.11 15.98 -11.07
CA ALA A 215 -7.06 16.79 -11.83
C ALA A 215 -6.47 18.20 -12.09
N PRO A 216 -7.08 19.02 -12.97
CA PRO A 216 -6.71 20.43 -13.06
C PRO A 216 -6.75 21.09 -11.68
N GLY A 217 -5.70 21.86 -11.37
CA GLY A 217 -5.52 22.49 -10.07
C GLY A 217 -4.67 21.68 -9.08
N THR A 218 -4.29 20.45 -9.41
CA THR A 218 -3.20 19.75 -8.71
C THR A 218 -1.88 20.52 -8.91
N ILE A 219 -1.11 20.68 -7.84
CA ILE A 219 0.21 21.33 -7.80
C ILE A 219 1.23 20.29 -7.30
N ASP A 220 2.27 20.08 -8.09
CA ASP A 220 3.35 19.12 -7.78
C ASP A 220 4.32 19.65 -6.70
N GLY A 221 5.26 18.80 -6.27
CA GLY A 221 6.27 19.12 -5.25
C GLY A 221 7.24 20.26 -5.61
N LYS A 222 7.27 20.69 -6.88
CA LYS A 222 8.04 21.84 -7.36
C LYS A 222 7.19 23.11 -7.49
N GLY A 223 5.89 23.03 -7.23
CA GLY A 223 4.95 24.15 -7.36
C GLY A 223 4.38 24.34 -8.75
N ASN A 224 4.51 23.35 -9.64
CA ASN A 224 3.95 23.41 -11.00
C ASN A 224 2.54 22.81 -11.03
N TYR A 225 1.65 23.38 -11.85
CA TYR A 225 0.35 22.77 -12.10
C TYR A 225 0.47 21.52 -12.95
N VAL A 226 -0.17 20.43 -12.51
CA VAL A 226 -0.34 19.22 -13.32
C VAL A 226 -1.51 19.43 -14.27
N LEU A 227 -1.22 19.50 -15.57
CA LEU A 227 -2.20 19.78 -16.62
C LEU A 227 -2.00 18.87 -17.82
N MET A 228 -3.11 18.45 -18.43
CA MET A 228 -3.11 17.89 -19.77
C MET A 228 -3.66 18.92 -20.76
N ASN A 229 -3.12 18.92 -21.98
CA ASN A 229 -3.59 19.77 -23.07
C ASN A 229 -3.69 21.26 -22.66
N ASN A 230 -4.86 21.88 -22.84
CA ASN A 230 -5.14 23.27 -22.51
C ASN A 230 -6.14 23.38 -21.34
N ASP A 231 -6.14 22.40 -20.44
CA ASP A 231 -7.03 22.42 -19.28
C ASP A 231 -6.68 23.59 -18.34
N ASP A 232 -7.70 24.16 -17.71
CA ASP A 232 -7.55 25.37 -16.89
C ASP A 232 -7.16 24.99 -15.45
N PRO A 233 -5.97 25.38 -14.95
CA PRO A 233 -5.55 25.11 -13.58
C PRO A 233 -6.45 25.76 -12.51
N GLN A 234 -7.26 26.76 -12.90
CA GLN A 234 -8.19 27.45 -12.00
C GLN A 234 -9.62 26.91 -12.06
N ALA A 235 -9.88 25.91 -12.91
CA ALA A 235 -11.21 25.33 -13.07
C ALA A 235 -11.76 24.81 -11.73
N ASP A 236 -13.06 24.98 -11.52
CA ASP A 236 -13.78 24.48 -10.35
C ASP A 236 -14.96 23.62 -10.78
N TYR A 237 -14.75 22.31 -10.72
CA TYR A 237 -15.73 21.29 -11.08
C TYR A 237 -16.59 20.83 -9.90
N ARG A 238 -16.41 21.43 -8.71
CA ARG A 238 -17.26 21.16 -7.54
C ARG A 238 -18.65 21.74 -7.78
N LYS A 239 -19.68 20.91 -7.66
CA LYS A 239 -21.08 21.29 -7.84
C LYS A 239 -21.98 20.52 -6.87
N THR A 240 -23.25 20.93 -6.85
CA THR A 240 -24.33 20.23 -6.16
C THR A 240 -24.97 19.20 -7.06
N TYR A 241 -25.04 17.94 -6.62
CA TYR A 241 -25.82 16.89 -7.29
C TYR A 241 -26.71 16.19 -6.27
N ASN A 242 -28.01 16.07 -6.57
CA ASN A 242 -28.98 15.42 -5.69
C ASN A 242 -28.92 15.92 -4.23
N ASN A 243 -28.88 17.25 -4.05
CA ASN A 243 -28.74 17.93 -2.75
C ASN A 243 -27.45 17.62 -1.98
N LYS A 244 -26.40 17.13 -2.66
CA LYS A 244 -25.05 16.98 -2.10
C LYS A 244 -24.11 17.98 -2.73
N ASP A 245 -23.59 18.88 -1.91
CA ASP A 245 -22.61 19.89 -2.33
C ASP A 245 -21.18 19.32 -2.38
N GLY A 246 -20.27 20.03 -3.03
CA GLY A 246 -18.84 19.67 -3.07
C GLY A 246 -18.51 18.41 -3.88
N ILE A 247 -19.41 17.98 -4.78
CA ILE A 247 -19.25 16.76 -5.58
C ILE A 247 -18.58 17.10 -6.92
N ILE A 248 -17.65 16.24 -7.36
CA ILE A 248 -16.91 16.38 -8.63
C ILE A 248 -17.20 15.17 -9.51
N ILE A 249 -18.16 15.30 -10.44
CA ILE A 249 -18.47 14.27 -11.44
C ILE A 249 -18.42 14.79 -12.88
N THR A 250 -17.77 15.93 -13.08
CA THR A 250 -17.46 16.52 -14.39
C THR A 250 -16.02 17.02 -14.40
N GLY A 251 -15.54 17.47 -15.56
CA GLY A 251 -14.14 17.86 -15.75
C GLY A 251 -13.23 16.68 -16.08
N PRO A 252 -12.00 16.97 -16.53
CA PRO A 252 -11.02 15.94 -16.86
C PRO A 252 -10.47 15.29 -15.59
N GLU A 253 -9.98 14.07 -15.75
CA GLU A 253 -9.38 13.24 -14.69
C GLU A 253 -8.06 12.71 -15.22
N TYR A 254 -7.01 12.74 -14.41
CA TYR A 254 -5.70 12.22 -14.81
C TYR A 254 -5.21 11.14 -13.86
N LEU A 255 -4.28 10.34 -14.35
CA LEU A 255 -3.34 9.56 -13.56
C LEU A 255 -1.98 10.21 -13.72
N THR A 256 -1.32 10.53 -12.61
CA THR A 256 0.01 11.14 -12.61
C THR A 256 0.97 10.29 -11.78
N VAL A 257 2.17 10.10 -12.33
CA VAL A 257 3.35 9.61 -11.62
C VAL A 257 4.22 10.80 -11.29
N PHE A 258 4.67 10.87 -10.04
CA PHE A 258 5.53 11.89 -9.49
C PHE A 258 6.84 11.26 -9.03
N SER A 259 7.94 12.02 -9.14
CA SER A 259 9.22 11.63 -8.55
C SER A 259 9.07 11.51 -7.04
N GLY A 260 9.44 10.37 -6.45
CA GLY A 260 9.38 10.22 -4.99
C GLY A 260 10.34 11.16 -4.26
N LEU A 261 11.53 11.44 -4.82
CA LEU A 261 12.51 12.35 -4.21
C LEU A 261 12.04 13.81 -4.15
N SER A 262 11.25 14.25 -5.14
CA SER A 262 11.01 15.68 -5.36
C SER A 262 9.55 16.11 -5.46
N GLY A 263 8.64 15.14 -5.58
CA GLY A 263 7.23 15.35 -5.83
C GLY A 263 6.94 15.97 -7.21
N GLU A 264 7.93 16.14 -8.09
CA GLU A 264 7.74 16.68 -9.45
C GLU A 264 6.91 15.72 -10.30
N ALA A 265 5.96 16.22 -11.08
CA ALA A 265 5.19 15.38 -11.99
C ALA A 265 6.08 14.88 -13.15
N LEU A 266 6.24 13.56 -13.27
CA LEU A 266 7.07 12.92 -14.30
C LEU A 266 6.26 12.60 -15.55
N ALA A 267 5.11 11.95 -15.38
CA ALA A 267 4.22 11.57 -16.46
C ALA A 267 2.77 11.74 -16.04
N THR A 268 1.92 12.21 -16.96
CA THR A 268 0.48 12.34 -16.73
C THR A 268 -0.28 11.87 -17.96
N THR A 269 -1.31 11.06 -17.73
CA THR A 269 -2.22 10.57 -18.77
C THR A 269 -3.68 10.66 -18.32
N ALA A 270 -4.62 10.55 -19.24
CA ALA A 270 -6.04 10.60 -18.91
C ALA A 270 -6.44 9.36 -18.10
N TYR A 271 -7.14 9.56 -16.99
CA TYR A 271 -7.57 8.47 -16.11
C TYR A 271 -8.56 7.54 -16.82
N GLN A 272 -8.36 6.22 -16.70
CA GLN A 272 -9.28 5.22 -17.26
C GLN A 272 -9.85 4.28 -16.19
N PRO A 273 -11.12 3.87 -16.34
CA PRO A 273 -12.09 4.46 -17.26
C PRO A 273 -12.50 5.88 -16.80
N ALA A 274 -12.73 6.77 -17.76
CA ALA A 274 -13.31 8.08 -17.49
C ALA A 274 -14.74 7.98 -16.93
N ARG A 275 -15.25 9.03 -16.26
CA ARG A 275 -16.61 9.02 -15.67
C ARG A 275 -17.71 8.65 -16.68
N ASN A 276 -17.58 9.13 -17.90
CA ASN A 276 -18.55 8.97 -18.98
C ASN A 276 -18.35 7.69 -19.81
N TYR A 277 -17.45 6.80 -19.38
CA TYR A 277 -17.17 5.54 -20.07
C TYR A 277 -18.39 4.59 -20.07
N ILE A 278 -19.24 4.71 -19.04
CA ILE A 278 -20.58 4.12 -19.00
C ILE A 278 -21.61 5.19 -18.63
N SER A 279 -22.88 4.96 -19.01
CA SER A 279 -23.96 5.94 -18.78
C SER A 279 -24.55 5.88 -17.37
N ASN A 280 -24.30 4.81 -16.61
CA ASN A 280 -24.88 4.62 -15.28
C ASN A 280 -23.98 3.75 -14.40
N TRP A 281 -23.45 4.33 -13.34
CA TRP A 281 -22.67 3.63 -12.31
C TRP A 281 -23.54 3.01 -11.21
N GLY A 282 -24.86 3.10 -11.31
CA GLY A 282 -25.83 2.66 -10.30
C GLY A 282 -26.37 3.80 -9.42
N ASP A 283 -25.88 5.03 -9.62
CA ASP A 283 -26.45 6.26 -9.07
C ASP A 283 -26.10 7.47 -9.94
N SER A 284 -26.71 8.62 -9.65
CA SER A 284 -26.56 9.87 -10.39
C SER A 284 -25.90 11.00 -9.59
N TYR A 285 -25.29 10.67 -8.45
CA TYR A 285 -24.75 11.66 -7.51
C TYR A 285 -23.29 11.38 -7.12
N GLY A 286 -22.62 10.45 -7.81
CA GLY A 286 -21.19 10.25 -7.71
C GLY A 286 -20.76 9.38 -6.54
N ASN A 287 -21.62 8.47 -6.05
CA ASN A 287 -21.19 7.54 -5.01
C ASN A 287 -20.41 6.39 -5.63
N ARG A 288 -21.07 5.55 -6.43
CA ARG A 288 -20.47 4.36 -7.04
C ARG A 288 -19.39 4.67 -8.08
N SER A 289 -19.50 5.80 -8.79
CA SER A 289 -18.50 6.21 -9.78
C SER A 289 -17.20 6.72 -9.16
N GLU A 290 -17.22 7.14 -7.88
CA GLU A 290 -16.05 7.68 -7.18
C GLU A 290 -15.52 6.68 -6.13
N ARG A 291 -15.73 5.38 -6.36
CA ARG A 291 -15.15 4.31 -5.55
C ARG A 291 -13.88 3.82 -6.21
N TYR A 292 -12.73 4.16 -5.63
CA TYR A 292 -11.43 3.81 -6.19
C TYR A 292 -10.68 2.84 -5.29
N LEU A 293 -9.87 1.97 -5.91
CA LEU A 293 -8.81 1.18 -5.27
C LEU A 293 -7.56 1.27 -6.15
N ALA A 294 -6.39 0.93 -5.60
CA ALA A 294 -5.17 0.83 -6.38
C ALA A 294 -4.22 -0.23 -5.79
N CYS A 295 -3.36 -0.80 -6.62
CA CYS A 295 -2.26 -1.66 -6.19
C CYS A 295 -1.11 -1.63 -7.19
N VAL A 296 0.01 -2.21 -6.78
CA VAL A 296 1.11 -2.62 -7.64
C VAL A 296 1.10 -4.14 -7.76
N ALA A 297 1.31 -4.65 -8.98
CA ALA A 297 1.35 -6.07 -9.26
C ALA A 297 2.39 -6.39 -10.33
N TYR A 298 3.14 -7.48 -10.18
CA TYR A 298 4.09 -7.99 -11.17
C TYR A 298 3.36 -8.82 -12.23
N LEU A 299 2.55 -8.15 -13.06
CA LEU A 299 1.68 -8.77 -14.08
C LEU A 299 2.43 -9.47 -15.22
N ASN A 300 3.75 -9.32 -15.30
CA ASN A 300 4.63 -10.03 -16.22
C ASN A 300 5.69 -10.87 -15.47
N GLY A 301 5.55 -10.96 -14.14
CA GLY A 301 6.47 -11.62 -13.25
C GLY A 301 7.88 -11.10 -13.40
N GLN A 302 8.06 -9.79 -13.59
CA GLN A 302 9.38 -9.16 -13.75
C GLN A 302 9.42 -7.71 -13.27
N THR A 303 8.51 -6.87 -13.76
CA THR A 303 8.47 -5.45 -13.47
C THR A 303 7.11 -5.09 -12.89
N PRO A 304 7.06 -4.17 -11.92
CA PRO A 304 5.80 -3.74 -11.34
C PRO A 304 4.92 -3.01 -12.36
N SER A 305 3.63 -3.31 -12.34
CA SER A 305 2.57 -2.56 -13.03
C SER A 305 1.67 -1.90 -12.00
N LEU A 306 1.23 -0.68 -12.28
CA LEU A 306 0.21 0.00 -11.49
C LEU A 306 -1.19 -0.44 -11.94
N VAL A 307 -2.07 -0.83 -11.03
CA VAL A 307 -3.46 -1.18 -11.33
C VAL A 307 -4.42 -0.22 -10.63
N MET A 308 -5.08 0.64 -11.41
CA MET A 308 -6.06 1.61 -10.90
C MET A 308 -7.47 1.06 -11.08
N CYS A 309 -8.25 1.03 -10.00
CA CYS A 309 -9.59 0.43 -10.00
C CYS A 309 -10.68 1.48 -9.84
N ARG A 310 -11.84 1.26 -10.49
CA ARG A 310 -13.02 2.12 -10.38
C ARG A 310 -14.31 1.31 -10.31
N GLY A 311 -15.05 1.47 -9.23
CA GLY A 311 -16.35 0.84 -8.98
C GLY A 311 -16.26 -0.60 -8.51
N TYR A 312 -17.06 -0.97 -7.51
CA TYR A 312 -17.17 -2.35 -6.99
C TYR A 312 -18.57 -2.79 -6.59
N TYR A 313 -19.46 -1.87 -6.20
CA TYR A 313 -20.86 -2.22 -5.90
C TYR A 313 -21.69 -2.63 -7.12
N THR A 314 -21.29 -2.19 -8.31
CA THR A 314 -22.01 -2.40 -9.58
C THR A 314 -21.01 -2.65 -10.69
N SER A 315 -20.85 -1.73 -11.64
CA SER A 315 -19.82 -1.87 -12.67
C SER A 315 -18.45 -1.71 -12.06
N SER A 316 -17.51 -2.55 -12.50
CA SER A 316 -16.15 -2.62 -11.97
C SER A 316 -15.14 -2.62 -13.09
N PHE A 317 -14.07 -1.88 -12.88
CA PHE A 317 -13.00 -1.70 -13.84
C PHE A 317 -11.66 -1.73 -13.13
N LEU A 318 -10.69 -2.41 -13.74
CA LEU A 318 -9.30 -2.47 -13.29
C LEU A 318 -8.46 -2.09 -14.49
N TRP A 319 -7.63 -1.06 -14.34
CA TRP A 319 -6.80 -0.53 -15.41
C TRP A 319 -5.33 -0.71 -15.05
N ALA A 320 -4.69 -1.68 -15.69
CA ALA A 320 -3.26 -1.91 -15.54
C ALA A 320 -2.47 -0.99 -16.48
N VAL A 321 -1.46 -0.34 -15.90
CA VAL A 321 -0.64 0.69 -16.55
C VAL A 321 0.81 0.49 -16.14
N ASP A 322 1.70 0.48 -17.13
CA ASP A 322 3.14 0.42 -16.91
C ASP A 322 3.73 1.83 -17.00
N PHE A 323 4.74 2.11 -16.18
CA PHE A 323 5.55 3.31 -16.26
C PHE A 323 6.97 2.91 -16.65
N ASP A 324 7.56 3.58 -17.64
CA ASP A 324 8.92 3.27 -18.14
C ASP A 324 9.95 4.36 -17.83
N GLY A 325 9.67 5.17 -16.80
CA GLY A 325 10.46 6.35 -16.43
C GLY A 325 10.10 7.60 -17.23
N LYS A 326 9.25 7.50 -18.26
CA LYS A 326 8.91 8.63 -19.13
C LYS A 326 7.44 8.72 -19.45
N GLU A 327 6.77 7.61 -19.71
CA GLU A 327 5.36 7.60 -20.09
C GLU A 327 4.58 6.45 -19.44
N LEU A 328 3.29 6.70 -19.27
CA LEU A 328 2.32 5.71 -18.79
C LEU A 328 1.69 4.99 -19.99
N LYS A 329 1.84 3.67 -20.05
CA LYS A 329 1.29 2.82 -21.12
C LYS A 329 0.25 1.86 -20.55
N THR A 330 -0.94 1.87 -21.14
CA THR A 330 -1.96 0.88 -20.78
C THR A 330 -1.50 -0.52 -21.15
N ARG A 331 -1.48 -1.41 -20.15
CA ARG A 331 -1.27 -2.84 -20.33
C ARG A 331 -2.58 -3.51 -20.73
N TRP A 332 -3.62 -3.33 -19.92
CA TRP A 332 -4.98 -3.80 -20.20
C TRP A 332 -6.01 -3.00 -19.39
N LEU A 333 -7.29 -3.14 -19.77
CA LEU A 333 -8.44 -2.63 -19.03
C LEU A 333 -9.46 -3.77 -18.87
N HIS A 334 -9.66 -4.23 -17.64
CA HIS A 334 -10.74 -5.14 -17.30
C HIS A 334 -12.05 -4.36 -17.22
N GLU A 335 -13.12 -4.90 -17.82
CA GLU A 335 -14.41 -4.23 -17.91
C GLU A 335 -15.57 -5.14 -17.51
N SER A 336 -16.20 -4.83 -16.37
CA SER A 336 -17.39 -5.52 -15.90
C SER A 336 -18.58 -4.58 -15.81
N LYS A 337 -19.39 -4.53 -16.88
CA LYS A 337 -20.51 -3.56 -17.05
C LYS A 337 -21.91 -4.16 -16.80
N LYS A 338 -22.02 -5.49 -16.74
CA LYS A 338 -23.30 -6.20 -16.72
C LYS A 338 -23.45 -6.97 -15.41
N ALA A 339 -24.60 -6.77 -14.75
CA ALA A 339 -24.95 -7.50 -13.54
C ALA A 339 -24.82 -9.01 -13.73
N GLY A 340 -24.18 -9.65 -12.75
CA GLY A 340 -23.99 -11.10 -12.72
C GLY A 340 -22.82 -11.63 -13.55
N VAL A 341 -21.99 -10.77 -14.14
CA VAL A 341 -20.87 -11.15 -15.01
C VAL A 341 -19.60 -10.43 -14.59
N GLY A 342 -18.46 -11.12 -14.66
CA GLY A 342 -17.16 -10.53 -14.34
C GLY A 342 -17.06 -10.13 -12.87
N ALA A 343 -16.36 -9.03 -12.61
CA ALA A 343 -16.22 -8.41 -11.30
C ALA A 343 -17.44 -7.57 -10.88
N TYR A 344 -18.55 -7.56 -11.64
CA TYR A 344 -19.69 -6.70 -11.32
C TYR A 344 -20.26 -7.05 -9.94
N GLY A 345 -20.21 -6.10 -9.00
CA GLY A 345 -20.75 -6.26 -7.65
C GLY A 345 -19.89 -7.09 -6.71
N GLU A 346 -18.67 -7.48 -7.09
CA GLU A 346 -17.84 -8.42 -6.32
C GLU A 346 -16.73 -7.73 -5.51
N GLY A 347 -16.35 -6.51 -5.86
CA GLY A 347 -15.21 -5.87 -5.20
C GLY A 347 -15.48 -5.51 -3.74
N ALA A 348 -14.41 -5.38 -2.96
CA ALA A 348 -14.45 -5.00 -1.55
C ALA A 348 -13.97 -3.55 -1.34
N HIS A 349 -13.93 -3.08 -0.08
CA HIS A 349 -13.21 -1.85 0.30
C HIS A 349 -11.68 -2.01 0.40
N GLY A 350 -11.15 -3.03 -0.27
CA GLY A 350 -9.74 -3.35 -0.40
C GLY A 350 -9.56 -4.41 -1.48
N LEU A 351 -8.32 -4.73 -1.79
CA LEU A 351 -7.96 -5.83 -2.69
C LEU A 351 -6.64 -6.45 -2.23
N SER A 352 -6.28 -7.59 -2.79
CA SER A 352 -4.97 -8.21 -2.56
C SER A 352 -4.35 -8.62 -3.88
N VAL A 353 -3.02 -8.69 -3.88
CA VAL A 353 -2.21 -9.09 -5.02
C VAL A 353 -1.42 -10.31 -4.60
N ALA A 354 -1.48 -11.37 -5.39
CA ALA A 354 -0.75 -12.60 -5.14
C ALA A 354 -0.70 -13.44 -6.42
N GLU A 355 0.38 -14.19 -6.61
CA GLU A 355 0.39 -15.32 -7.54
C GLU A 355 -0.47 -16.44 -6.95
N VAL A 356 -1.59 -16.76 -7.61
CA VAL A 356 -2.53 -17.77 -7.11
C VAL A 356 -2.51 -19.05 -7.94
N ASP A 357 -1.97 -19.02 -9.16
CA ASP A 357 -2.10 -20.10 -10.13
C ASP A 357 -0.82 -20.90 -10.45
N GLY A 358 0.33 -20.47 -9.95
CA GLY A 358 1.61 -21.15 -10.14
C GLY A 358 2.39 -20.73 -11.40
N ASP A 359 1.97 -19.71 -12.16
CA ASP A 359 2.61 -19.28 -13.40
C ASP A 359 3.75 -18.24 -13.23
N GLY A 360 3.92 -17.71 -12.01
CA GLY A 360 4.92 -16.70 -11.66
C GLY A 360 4.49 -15.25 -11.93
N TYR A 361 3.23 -14.99 -12.23
CA TYR A 361 2.64 -13.67 -12.41
C TYR A 361 1.66 -13.35 -11.27
N ASP A 362 1.51 -12.06 -10.96
CA ASP A 362 0.57 -11.66 -9.93
C ASP A 362 -0.86 -11.56 -10.48
N GLU A 363 -1.81 -12.15 -9.76
CA GLU A 363 -3.24 -11.95 -9.94
C GLU A 363 -3.79 -10.90 -8.97
N ILE A 364 -4.94 -10.32 -9.33
CA ILE A 364 -5.65 -9.36 -8.48
C ILE A 364 -6.87 -10.05 -7.85
N VAL A 365 -6.77 -10.37 -6.56
CA VAL A 365 -7.92 -10.81 -5.77
C VAL A 365 -8.76 -9.56 -5.45
N TYR A 366 -9.84 -9.37 -6.20
CA TYR A 366 -10.68 -8.18 -6.17
C TYR A 366 -11.97 -8.46 -5.40
N GLY A 367 -11.87 -8.55 -4.08
CA GLY A 367 -12.98 -8.94 -3.21
C GLY A 367 -13.41 -10.37 -3.48
N ALA A 368 -14.65 -10.55 -3.92
CA ALA A 368 -15.31 -11.84 -4.14
C ALA A 368 -15.07 -12.42 -5.56
N CYS A 369 -14.08 -11.90 -6.28
CA CYS A 369 -13.61 -12.40 -7.57
C CYS A 369 -12.09 -12.29 -7.70
N CYS A 370 -11.53 -12.88 -8.76
CA CYS A 370 -10.10 -12.79 -9.06
C CYS A 370 -9.88 -12.49 -10.55
N ILE A 371 -9.03 -11.50 -10.81
CA ILE A 371 -8.63 -11.04 -12.15
C ILE A 371 -7.22 -11.53 -12.42
N ASP A 372 -7.04 -12.15 -13.58
CA ASP A 372 -5.79 -12.72 -14.06
C ASP A 372 -4.74 -11.64 -14.38
N HIS A 373 -3.47 -12.01 -14.44
CA HIS A 373 -2.36 -11.10 -14.77
C HIS A 373 -2.55 -10.40 -16.13
N ASP A 374 -3.29 -11.03 -17.06
CA ASP A 374 -3.63 -10.52 -18.39
C ASP A 374 -4.92 -9.66 -18.44
N GLY A 375 -5.59 -9.49 -17.29
CA GLY A 375 -6.82 -8.73 -17.13
C GLY A 375 -8.10 -9.53 -17.38
N SER A 376 -8.01 -10.83 -17.69
CA SER A 376 -9.17 -11.71 -17.80
C SER A 376 -9.73 -12.09 -16.42
N LEU A 377 -10.95 -12.65 -16.38
CA LEU A 377 -11.55 -13.11 -15.12
C LEU A 377 -11.15 -14.58 -14.90
N ILE A 378 -10.57 -14.89 -13.74
CA ILE A 378 -10.34 -16.28 -13.33
C ILE A 378 -11.65 -16.87 -12.80
N TYR A 379 -12.20 -16.26 -11.75
CA TYR A 379 -13.48 -16.66 -11.18
C TYR A 379 -14.26 -15.50 -10.60
N ARG A 380 -15.54 -15.78 -10.34
CA ARG A 380 -16.49 -14.99 -9.58
C ARG A 380 -17.21 -15.91 -8.61
N THR A 381 -17.20 -15.58 -7.32
CA THR A 381 -17.96 -16.37 -6.32
C THR A 381 -19.46 -16.06 -6.38
N GLY A 382 -19.81 -14.81 -6.68
CA GLY A 382 -21.21 -14.34 -6.65
C GLY A 382 -21.70 -14.03 -5.24
N LEU A 383 -20.80 -13.98 -4.26
CA LEU A 383 -21.11 -13.64 -2.86
C LEU A 383 -21.17 -12.13 -2.62
N GLY A 384 -20.65 -11.34 -3.54
CA GLY A 384 -20.80 -9.89 -3.55
C GLY A 384 -19.85 -9.14 -2.61
N HIS A 385 -20.16 -7.87 -2.38
CA HIS A 385 -19.32 -6.90 -1.70
C HIS A 385 -18.99 -7.26 -0.24
N GLY A 386 -17.87 -6.72 0.27
CA GLY A 386 -17.51 -6.76 1.68
C GLY A 386 -16.39 -5.80 2.10
N ASP A 387 -16.07 -5.84 3.39
CA ASP A 387 -15.26 -4.82 4.06
C ASP A 387 -13.86 -5.30 4.48
N ALA A 388 -13.62 -6.61 4.51
CA ALA A 388 -12.34 -7.18 4.91
C ALA A 388 -12.04 -8.47 4.16
N MET A 389 -10.78 -8.62 3.76
CA MET A 389 -10.28 -9.77 3.02
C MET A 389 -8.82 -10.06 3.43
N HIS A 390 -8.46 -11.34 3.47
CA HIS A 390 -7.12 -11.82 3.76
C HIS A 390 -6.75 -12.88 2.72
N VAL A 391 -5.60 -12.72 2.07
CA VAL A 391 -5.06 -13.68 1.09
C VAL A 391 -3.72 -14.18 1.60
N GLY A 392 -3.49 -15.48 1.55
CA GLY A 392 -2.25 -16.09 1.96
C GLY A 392 -2.36 -17.61 2.03
N ASP A 393 -1.30 -18.26 2.53
CA ASP A 393 -1.34 -19.68 2.90
C ASP A 393 -2.05 -19.79 4.26
N LEU A 394 -3.39 -19.77 4.24
CA LEU A 394 -4.22 -19.72 5.44
C LEU A 394 -4.55 -21.12 5.97
N ASN A 395 -4.43 -22.12 5.10
CA ASN A 395 -4.55 -23.54 5.41
C ASN A 395 -3.35 -24.30 4.82
N PRO A 396 -2.22 -24.38 5.55
CA PRO A 396 -0.97 -24.97 5.05
C PRO A 396 -1.04 -26.47 4.77
N ASP A 397 -2.14 -27.15 5.14
CA ASP A 397 -2.40 -28.54 4.79
C ASP A 397 -3.08 -28.69 3.40
N ARG A 398 -3.45 -27.58 2.75
CA ARG A 398 -3.95 -27.52 1.37
C ARG A 398 -2.91 -26.84 0.46
N PRO A 399 -2.57 -27.44 -0.69
CA PRO A 399 -1.72 -26.77 -1.66
C PRO A 399 -2.42 -25.55 -2.28
N GLY A 400 -1.70 -24.44 -2.39
CA GLY A 400 -2.19 -23.19 -2.96
C GLY A 400 -2.36 -22.11 -1.88
N LEU A 401 -2.92 -20.97 -2.28
CA LEU A 401 -3.33 -19.92 -1.35
C LEU A 401 -4.84 -20.01 -1.09
N GLU A 402 -5.27 -19.43 0.01
CA GLU A 402 -6.67 -19.19 0.32
C GLU A 402 -6.99 -17.70 0.38
N VAL A 403 -8.27 -17.40 0.19
CA VAL A 403 -8.87 -16.11 0.49
C VAL A 403 -9.90 -16.30 1.61
N MET A 404 -9.75 -15.56 2.71
CA MET A 404 -10.82 -15.37 3.69
C MET A 404 -11.45 -14.00 3.48
N MET A 405 -12.77 -13.95 3.33
CA MET A 405 -13.50 -12.71 3.12
C MET A 405 -14.80 -12.68 3.92
N VAL A 406 -15.20 -11.48 4.33
CA VAL A 406 -16.53 -11.19 4.89
C VAL A 406 -17.40 -10.45 3.88
N HIS A 407 -18.71 -10.57 3.99
CA HIS A 407 -19.68 -10.00 3.04
C HIS A 407 -20.72 -9.11 3.72
N GLU A 408 -21.05 -7.99 3.06
CA GLU A 408 -22.11 -7.05 3.48
C GLU A 408 -23.50 -7.53 3.03
N GLU A 409 -23.56 -8.30 1.94
CA GLU A 409 -24.80 -8.78 1.32
C GLU A 409 -25.59 -9.70 2.27
N THR A 410 -26.73 -9.21 2.77
CA THR A 410 -27.54 -9.91 3.79
C THR A 410 -28.14 -11.23 3.31
N ASP A 411 -28.23 -11.43 2.00
CA ASP A 411 -28.74 -12.63 1.34
C ASP A 411 -27.65 -13.50 0.69
N ALA A 412 -26.37 -13.13 0.84
CA ALA A 412 -25.26 -13.99 0.42
C ALA A 412 -25.33 -15.35 1.12
N ALA A 413 -24.87 -16.39 0.41
CA ALA A 413 -24.83 -17.74 0.97
C ALA A 413 -23.98 -17.83 2.25
N TYR A 414 -22.99 -16.94 2.38
CA TYR A 414 -22.09 -16.83 3.52
C TYR A 414 -21.88 -15.35 3.86
N GLY A 415 -21.89 -15.01 5.16
CA GLY A 415 -21.43 -13.70 5.64
C GLY A 415 -19.91 -13.67 5.89
N ILE A 416 -19.30 -14.84 6.08
CA ILE A 416 -17.85 -15.04 6.10
C ILE A 416 -17.53 -16.39 5.47
N GLU A 417 -16.48 -16.42 4.66
CA GLU A 417 -16.06 -17.60 3.92
C GLU A 417 -14.54 -17.67 3.78
N MET A 418 -14.06 -18.88 3.54
CA MET A 418 -12.71 -19.16 3.06
C MET A 418 -12.84 -19.97 1.77
N ARG A 419 -12.13 -19.55 0.73
CA ARG A 419 -12.08 -20.21 -0.57
C ARG A 419 -10.66 -20.41 -1.04
N ASP A 420 -10.52 -21.37 -1.95
CA ASP A 420 -9.32 -21.58 -2.73
C ASP A 420 -9.06 -20.34 -3.62
N ALA A 421 -7.85 -19.78 -3.56
CA ALA A 421 -7.55 -18.49 -4.16
C ALA A 421 -7.47 -18.53 -5.69
N LEU A 422 -7.23 -19.70 -6.29
CA LEU A 422 -7.21 -19.92 -7.73
C LEU A 422 -8.60 -20.19 -8.29
N THR A 423 -9.33 -21.11 -7.66
CA THR A 423 -10.56 -21.65 -8.24
C THR A 423 -11.81 -20.92 -7.78
N GLY A 424 -11.73 -20.22 -6.64
CA GLY A 424 -12.88 -19.61 -5.98
C GLY A 424 -13.84 -20.62 -5.33
N GLU A 425 -13.47 -21.91 -5.24
CA GLU A 425 -14.26 -22.90 -4.53
C GLU A 425 -14.28 -22.60 -3.03
N VAL A 426 -15.48 -22.39 -2.47
CA VAL A 426 -15.66 -22.17 -1.03
C VAL A 426 -15.32 -23.46 -0.28
N ILE A 427 -14.27 -23.40 0.55
CA ILE A 427 -13.78 -24.48 1.40
C ILE A 427 -14.61 -24.57 2.68
N ALA A 428 -14.89 -23.42 3.28
CA ALA A 428 -15.69 -23.28 4.49
C ALA A 428 -16.43 -21.94 4.48
N GLY A 429 -17.65 -21.91 5.03
CA GLY A 429 -18.40 -20.66 5.12
C GLY A 429 -19.55 -20.74 6.11
N THR A 430 -19.92 -19.59 6.65
CA THR A 430 -21.03 -19.45 7.60
C THR A 430 -22.02 -18.41 7.10
N PHE A 431 -23.28 -18.80 6.95
CA PHE A 431 -24.38 -17.87 6.68
C PHE A 431 -24.60 -16.92 7.88
N ALA A 432 -24.74 -15.63 7.61
CA ALA A 432 -24.98 -14.62 8.65
C ALA A 432 -26.40 -14.03 8.62
N GLY A 433 -26.99 -13.81 7.44
CA GLY A 433 -28.29 -13.14 7.28
C GLY A 433 -28.29 -11.65 7.63
N THR A 434 -27.10 -11.06 7.76
CA THR A 434 -26.84 -9.67 8.11
C THR A 434 -25.45 -9.30 7.55
N ASP A 435 -25.18 -8.00 7.44
CA ASP A 435 -23.84 -7.47 7.19
C ASP A 435 -22.83 -7.97 8.23
N VAL A 436 -21.73 -8.56 7.76
CA VAL A 436 -20.54 -8.90 8.54
C VAL A 436 -19.41 -7.95 8.12
N GLY A 437 -19.43 -6.71 8.60
CA GLY A 437 -18.47 -5.69 8.17
C GLY A 437 -17.02 -5.86 8.63
N ARG A 438 -16.64 -6.97 9.31
CA ARG A 438 -15.25 -7.23 9.76
C ARG A 438 -14.92 -8.72 9.83
N GLY A 439 -13.69 -9.06 9.45
CA GLY A 439 -13.07 -10.37 9.65
C GLY A 439 -11.56 -10.25 9.78
N VAL A 440 -10.92 -11.24 10.42
CA VAL A 440 -9.46 -11.35 10.55
C VAL A 440 -9.02 -12.80 10.39
N CYS A 441 -7.92 -13.03 9.67
CA CYS A 441 -7.27 -14.33 9.58
C CYS A 441 -5.80 -14.18 9.99
N ALA A 442 -5.39 -14.92 11.03
CA ALA A 442 -4.02 -14.92 11.56
C ALA A 442 -3.79 -16.18 12.40
N ASP A 443 -2.53 -16.67 12.44
CA ASP A 443 -2.12 -17.71 13.39
C ASP A 443 -2.02 -17.11 14.80
N ILE A 444 -3.05 -17.38 15.60
CA ILE A 444 -3.17 -16.92 16.99
C ILE A 444 -3.26 -18.08 17.98
N ASN A 445 -3.22 -19.32 17.49
CA ASN A 445 -3.42 -20.50 18.32
C ASN A 445 -2.58 -21.68 17.82
N LYS A 446 -1.45 -21.90 18.50
CA LYS A 446 -0.48 -22.98 18.24
C LYS A 446 -1.04 -24.41 18.14
N ASP A 447 -2.27 -24.65 18.61
CA ASP A 447 -2.91 -25.97 18.57
C ASP A 447 -3.63 -26.25 17.23
N TYR A 448 -3.76 -25.23 16.38
CA TYR A 448 -4.35 -25.30 15.04
C TYR A 448 -3.35 -24.73 14.04
N ARG A 449 -3.32 -25.31 12.84
CA ARG A 449 -2.49 -24.84 11.74
C ARG A 449 -3.38 -24.53 10.56
#